data_AF-A0A9N9KBQ9-F1
#
_entry.id   AF-A0A9N9KBQ9-F1
#
_cell.length_a   1.000
_cell.length_b   1.000
_cell.length_c   1.000
_cell.angle_alpha   90.00
_cell.angle_beta   90.00
_cell.angle_gamma   90.00
#
_symmetry.space_group_name_H-M   'P 1'
#
loop_
_entity.id
_entity.type
_entity.pdbx_description
1 polymer ?
#
loop_
_entity_poly.entity_id
_entity_poly.type
_entity_poly.pdbx_seq_one_letter_code
_entity_poly.pdbx_strand_id
1 'polypeptide(L)'
;KFKLSQPQNMDNLVEKVNESLYKALDHYWNAPLDCSLIAMLLDPCCKSMKKLDSWERDKAIDLLREKYDLLSIRNESITNLVNVEQNEPFFNNVW
;
A
#
# COMPACT_ATOMS: atom_id res chain seq x y z
N LYS A 1 -3.14 6.03 40.15
CA LYS A 1 -3.12 7.47 40.54
C LYS A 1 -1.81 8.07 40.08
N PHE A 2 -1.84 8.99 39.10
CA PHE A 2 -0.64 9.73 38.68
C PHE A 2 -0.28 10.77 39.76
N LYS A 3 0.94 10.71 40.28
CA LYS A 3 1.46 11.69 41.25
C LYS A 3 1.99 12.90 40.46
N LEU A 4 1.14 13.90 40.23
CA LEU A 4 1.49 15.16 39.57
C LEU A 4 2.42 16.05 40.40
N SER A 5 2.70 15.70 41.66
CA SER A 5 3.52 16.48 42.58
C SER A 5 5.02 16.21 42.50
N GLN A 6 5.46 15.30 41.62
CA GLN A 6 6.88 15.02 41.40
C GLN A 6 7.32 15.65 40.07
N PRO A 7 8.46 16.36 40.02
CA PRO A 7 8.99 16.86 38.76
C PRO A 7 9.23 15.67 37.82
N GLN A 8 8.70 15.76 36.59
CA GLN A 8 8.96 14.73 35.59
C GLN A 8 10.42 14.76 35.19
N ASN A 9 11.02 13.58 35.10
CA ASN A 9 12.33 13.42 34.48
C ASN A 9 12.18 13.69 32.98
N MET A 10 12.82 14.76 32.51
CA MET A 10 12.82 15.21 31.12
C MET A 10 14.03 14.67 30.33
N ASP A 11 14.88 13.86 30.97
CA ASP A 11 16.07 13.31 30.34
C ASP A 11 15.65 12.45 29.15
N ASN A 12 16.22 12.79 27.98
CA ASN A 12 15.99 12.11 26.72
C ASN A 12 14.50 12.01 26.35
N LEU A 13 13.67 12.98 26.79
CA LEU A 13 12.23 12.94 26.51
C LEU A 13 11.95 12.93 25.00
N VAL A 14 12.72 13.69 24.21
CA VAL A 14 12.58 13.70 22.74
C VAL A 14 12.85 12.32 22.15
N GLU A 15 13.91 11.63 22.59
CA GLU A 15 14.22 10.27 22.15
C GLU A 15 13.13 9.29 22.55
N LYS A 16 12.65 9.36 23.80
CA LYS A 16 11.56 8.51 24.30
C LYS A 16 10.27 8.70 23.50
N VAL A 17 9.91 9.95 23.21
CA VAL A 17 8.74 10.29 22.39
C VAL A 17 8.92 9.75 20.98
N ASN A 18 10.08 9.98 20.35
CA ASN A 18 10.39 9.45 19.03
C ASN A 18 10.33 7.93 18.99
N GLU A 19 10.95 7.24 19.95
CA GLU A 19 10.89 5.78 20.05
C GLU A 19 9.46 5.27 20.22
N SER A 20 8.66 5.90 21.09
CA SER A 20 7.26 5.52 21.27
C SER A 20 6.45 5.72 20.00
N LEU A 21 6.69 6.81 19.26
CA LEU A 21 6.04 7.06 17.97
C LEU A 21 6.45 6.02 16.93
N TYR A 22 7.74 5.74 16.78
CA TYR A 22 8.22 4.72 15.84
C TYR A 22 7.70 3.32 16.20
N LYS A 23 7.67 2.94 17.48
CA LYS A 23 7.07 1.68 17.93
C LYS A 23 5.57 1.60 17.61
N ALA A 24 4.85 2.70 17.76
CA ALA A 24 3.43 2.75 17.40
C ALA A 24 3.23 2.65 15.88
N LEU A 25 4.03 3.36 15.09
CA LEU A 25 4.00 3.27 13.62
C LEU A 25 4.35 1.86 13.15
N ASP A 26 5.37 1.23 13.72
CA ASP A 26 5.73 -0.15 13.40
C ASP A 26 4.62 -1.12 13.81
N HIS A 27 3.99 -0.95 14.98
CA HIS A 27 2.93 -1.85 15.44
C HIS A 27 1.63 -1.73 14.63
N TYR A 28 1.17 -0.50 14.38
CA TYR A 28 -0.13 -0.24 13.75
C TYR A 28 -0.03 -0.07 12.23
N TRP A 29 1.13 0.30 11.71
CA TRP A 29 1.38 0.62 10.31
C TRP A 29 2.49 -0.26 9.72
N ASN A 30 2.54 -1.54 10.12
CA ASN A 30 3.39 -2.57 9.52
C ASN A 30 2.89 -2.98 8.12
N ALA A 31 2.72 -2.00 7.24
CA ALA A 31 2.40 -2.27 5.85
C ALA A 31 3.63 -2.87 5.16
N PRO A 32 3.46 -3.91 4.34
CA PRO A 32 4.55 -4.42 3.51
C PRO A 32 5.22 -3.27 2.75
N LEU A 33 6.56 -3.24 2.77
CA LEU A 33 7.37 -2.17 2.19
C LEU A 33 6.92 -1.81 0.76
N ASP A 34 6.61 -2.82 -0.04
CA ASP A 34 6.18 -2.66 -1.43
C ASP A 34 4.83 -1.92 -1.55
N CYS A 35 3.88 -2.18 -0.64
CA CYS A 35 2.61 -1.45 -0.60
C CYS A 35 2.82 0.02 -0.25
N SER A 36 3.72 0.31 0.70
CA SER A 36 4.07 1.66 1.12
C SER A 36 4.75 2.45 -0.01
N LEU A 37 5.64 1.81 -0.77
CA LEU A 37 6.30 2.40 -1.93
C LEU A 37 5.31 2.74 -3.04
N ILE A 38 4.39 1.82 -3.37
CA ILE A 38 3.34 2.08 -4.35
C ILE A 38 2.43 3.22 -3.90
N ALA A 39 1.97 3.21 -2.64
CA ALA A 39 1.11 4.26 -2.09
C ALA A 39 1.79 5.64 -2.18
N MET A 40 3.08 5.71 -1.88
CA MET A 40 3.85 6.94 -1.97
C MET A 40 4.03 7.45 -3.42
N LEU A 41 4.06 6.55 -4.41
CA LEU A 41 4.13 6.93 -5.83
C LEU A 41 2.79 7.49 -6.35
N LEU A 42 1.69 6.97 -5.79
CA LEU A 42 0.33 7.38 -6.14
C LEU A 42 -0.08 8.68 -5.46
N ASP A 43 0.50 9.00 -4.30
CA ASP A 43 0.29 10.27 -3.61
C ASP A 43 0.97 11.44 -4.36
N PRO A 44 0.22 12.42 -4.90
CA PRO A 44 0.79 13.58 -5.60
C PRO A 44 1.81 14.37 -4.77
N CYS A 45 1.64 14.44 -3.45
CA CYS A 45 2.55 15.15 -2.56
C CYS A 45 3.91 14.45 -2.46
N CYS A 46 3.91 13.12 -2.61
CA CYS A 46 5.09 12.29 -2.40
C CYS A 46 5.61 11.64 -3.70
N LYS A 47 4.90 11.82 -4.83
CA LYS A 47 5.18 11.23 -6.15
C LYS A 47 6.61 11.43 -6.64
N SER A 48 7.22 12.55 -6.29
CA SER A 48 8.60 12.84 -6.70
C SER A 48 9.65 12.00 -5.96
N MET A 49 9.28 11.38 -4.83
CA MET A 49 10.14 10.54 -3.99
C MET A 49 11.55 11.10 -3.78
N LYS A 50 11.67 12.43 -3.70
CA LYS A 50 12.97 13.14 -3.66
C LYS A 50 13.86 12.75 -2.47
N LYS A 51 13.25 12.17 -1.43
CA LYS A 51 13.93 11.72 -0.21
C LYS A 51 14.43 10.28 -0.28
N LEU A 52 14.07 9.52 -1.32
CA LEU A 52 14.52 8.15 -1.53
C LEU A 52 15.72 8.09 -2.48
N ASP A 53 16.53 7.05 -2.29
CA ASP A 53 17.62 6.73 -3.21
C ASP A 53 17.08 6.34 -4.59
N SER A 54 17.92 6.48 -5.63
CA SER A 54 17.49 6.16 -7.00
C SER A 54 16.97 4.73 -7.13
N TRP A 55 17.66 3.77 -6.53
CA TRP A 55 17.29 2.35 -6.60
C TRP A 55 15.93 2.06 -5.93
N GLU A 56 15.59 2.75 -4.85
CA GLU A 56 14.29 2.59 -4.16
C GLU A 56 13.15 3.13 -5.03
N ARG A 57 13.38 4.25 -5.71
CA ARG A 57 12.40 4.80 -6.66
C ARG A 57 12.20 3.88 -7.85
N ASP A 58 13.29 3.37 -8.41
CA ASP A 58 13.23 2.45 -9.54
C ASP A 58 12.47 1.18 -9.16
N LYS A 59 12.76 0.61 -7.97
CA LYS A 59 11.99 -0.50 -7.40
C LYS A 59 10.50 -0.18 -7.27
N ALA A 60 10.15 1.00 -6.76
CA ALA A 60 8.75 1.41 -6.60
C ALA A 60 8.01 1.53 -7.95
N ILE A 61 8.68 2.04 -8.98
CA ILE A 61 8.13 2.15 -10.33
C ILE A 61 7.93 0.76 -10.94
N ASP A 62 8.90 -0.14 -10.81
CA ASP A 62 8.82 -1.49 -11.34
C ASP A 62 7.71 -2.30 -10.66
N LEU A 63 7.57 -2.17 -9.33
CA LEU A 63 6.45 -2.75 -8.58
C LEU A 63 5.10 -2.23 -9.07
N LEU A 64 4.97 -0.92 -9.34
CA LEU A 64 3.72 -0.37 -9.85
C LEU A 64 3.39 -0.92 -11.24
N ARG A 65 4.39 -1.03 -12.13
CA ARG A 65 4.23 -1.61 -13.48
C ARG A 65 3.78 -3.05 -13.40
N GLU A 66 4.45 -3.87 -12.59
CA GLU A 66 4.07 -5.27 -12.40
C GLU A 66 2.62 -5.41 -11.93
N LYS A 67 2.21 -4.60 -10.93
CA LYS A 67 0.82 -4.59 -10.46
C LYS A 67 -0.16 -4.16 -11.55
N TYR A 68 0.20 -3.18 -12.35
CA TYR A 68 -0.64 -2.72 -13.45
C TYR A 68 -0.82 -3.81 -14.52
N ASP A 69 0.27 -4.46 -14.93
CA ASP A 69 0.26 -5.52 -15.94
C ASP A 69 -0.59 -6.72 -15.48
N LEU A 70 -0.44 -7.13 -14.22
CA LEU A 70 -1.29 -8.17 -13.60
C LEU A 70 -2.77 -7.79 -13.61
N LEU A 71 -3.10 -6.52 -13.35
CA LEU A 71 -4.48 -6.03 -13.40
C LEU A 71 -5.01 -5.98 -14.83
N SER A 72 -4.18 -5.62 -15.81
CA SER A 72 -4.55 -5.62 -17.24
C SER A 72 -4.89 -7.03 -17.71
N ILE A 73 -4.00 -8.00 -17.46
CA ILE A 73 -4.20 -9.42 -17.82
C ILE A 73 -5.47 -9.98 -17.17
N ARG A 74 -5.70 -9.66 -15.90
CA ARG A 74 -6.91 -10.07 -15.18
C ARG A 74 -8.16 -9.48 -15.83
N ASN A 75 -8.12 -8.20 -16.22
CA ASN A 75 -9.26 -7.53 -16.83
C ASN A 75 -9.59 -8.15 -18.20
N GLU A 76 -8.58 -8.42 -19.03
CA GLU A 76 -8.73 -9.13 -20.31
C GLU A 76 -9.38 -10.51 -20.12
N SER A 77 -8.93 -11.27 -19.13
CA SER A 77 -9.49 -12.59 -18.79
C SER A 77 -10.97 -12.50 -18.40
N ILE A 78 -11.36 -11.51 -17.59
CA ILE A 78 -12.75 -11.29 -17.20
C ILE A 78 -13.60 -10.93 -18.43
N THR A 79 -13.13 -10.03 -19.29
CA THR A 79 -13.87 -9.63 -20.49
C THR A 79 -14.11 -10.82 -21.43
N ASN A 80 -13.13 -11.73 -21.56
CA ASN A 80 -13.27 -12.92 -22.37
C ASN A 80 -14.31 -13.90 -21.80
N LEU A 81 -14.37 -14.09 -20.48
CA LEU A 81 -15.37 -14.95 -19.83
C LEU A 81 -16.80 -14.42 -20.02
N VAL A 82 -17.01 -13.12 -19.84
CA VAL A 82 -18.32 -12.47 -20.05
C VAL A 82 -18.78 -12.62 -21.50
N ASN A 83 -17.86 -12.49 -22.46
CA ASN A 83 -18.17 -12.68 -23.87
C ASN A 83 -18.50 -14.15 -24.21
N VAL A 84 -17.91 -15.13 -23.52
CA VAL A 84 -18.25 -16.56 -23.71
C VAL A 84 -19.65 -16.85 -23.17
N GLU A 85 -20.00 -16.37 -21.98
CA GLU A 85 -21.35 -16.56 -21.40
C GLU A 85 -22.47 -15.90 -22.22
N GLN A 86 -22.19 -14.78 -22.90
CA GLN A 86 -23.16 -14.15 -23.79
C GLN A 86 -23.27 -14.79 -25.18
N ASN A 87 -22.27 -15.59 -25.58
CA ASN A 87 -22.25 -16.32 -26.86
C ASN A 87 -22.61 -17.80 -26.70
N GLU A 88 -22.84 -18.29 -25.48
CA GLU A 88 -23.50 -19.58 -25.26
C GLU A 88 -24.92 -19.47 -25.86
N PRO A 89 -25.27 -20.29 -26.87
CA PRO A 89 -26.63 -20.30 -27.37
C PRO A 89 -27.53 -20.66 -26.18
N PHE A 90 -28.49 -19.78 -25.87
CA PHE A 90 -29.61 -20.12 -24.99
C PHE A 90 -30.09 -21.50 -25.42
N PHE A 91 -29.79 -22.53 -24.62
CA PHE A 91 -30.24 -23.88 -24.92
C PHE A 91 -31.70 -23.77 -25.30
N ASN A 92 -32.00 -24.08 -26.56
CA ASN A 92 -33.34 -24.08 -27.10
C ASN A 92 -34.17 -24.90 -26.12
N ASN A 93 -35.02 -24.22 -25.34
CA ASN A 93 -36.07 -24.86 -24.57
C ASN A 93 -37.03 -25.45 -25.60
N VAL A 94 -36.72 -26.68 -26.01
CA VAL A 94 -37.60 -27.55 -26.79
C VAL A 94 -38.77 -27.90 -25.87
N TRP A 95 -39.92 -27.29 -26.14
CA TRP A 95 -41.22 -27.87 -25.82
C TRP A 95 -41.50 -29.03 -26.76
#